data_AF-A0A2H0QZN9-F1
#
_entry.id   AF-A0A2H0QZN9-F1
#
_cell.length_a   1.000
_cell.length_b   1.000
_cell.length_c   1.000
_cell.angle_alpha   90.00
_cell.angle_beta   90.00
_cell.angle_gamma   90.00
#
_symmetry.space_group_name_H-M   'P 1'
#
loop_
_entity.id
_entity.type
_entity.pdbx_description
1 polymer ?
#
loop_
_entity_poly.entity_id
_entity_poly.type
_entity_poly.pdbx_seq_one_letter_code
_entity_poly.pdbx_strand_id
1 'polypeptide(L)'
;MTIFDRINRKLNEQLSIFKLKVEDESHKHQGHAGYIEGGETHFKIEVVTDDFIGKSKVARHKTIYKILGQEIEDRIHALSVTALTKDEYNNKTKN
;
A
#
# COMPACT_ATOMS: atom_id res chain seq x y z
N MET A 1 -13.87 -10.80 6.44
CA MET A 1 -13.30 -9.52 5.99
C MET A 1 -11.86 -9.80 5.59
N THR A 2 -11.48 -9.55 4.32
CA THR A 2 -10.14 -9.89 3.78
C THR A 2 -9.09 -8.85 4.20
N ILE A 3 -7.80 -9.17 4.05
CA ILE A 3 -6.72 -8.21 4.35
C ILE A 3 -6.84 -6.99 3.44
N PHE A 4 -7.16 -7.20 2.16
CA PHE A 4 -7.45 -6.13 1.20
C PHE A 4 -8.48 -5.12 1.73
N ASP A 5 -9.59 -5.61 2.28
CA ASP A 5 -10.68 -4.76 2.77
C ASP A 5 -10.27 -3.98 4.03
N ARG A 6 -9.52 -4.62 4.93
CA ARG A 6 -8.94 -3.96 6.11
C ARG A 6 -7.97 -2.84 5.73
N ILE A 7 -7.09 -3.09 4.76
CA ILE A 7 -6.15 -2.09 4.22
C ILE A 7 -6.93 -0.90 3.66
N ASN A 8 -7.93 -1.18 2.80
CA ASN A 8 -8.73 -0.13 2.18
C ASN A 8 -9.42 0.74 3.23
N ARG A 9 -10.05 0.12 4.22
CA ARG A 9 -10.75 0.84 5.27
C ARG A 9 -9.80 1.68 6.12
N LYS A 10 -8.74 1.09 6.68
CA LYS A 10 -7.76 1.80 7.53
C LYS A 10 -7.13 3.00 6.83
N LEU A 11 -6.77 2.84 5.55
CA LEU A 11 -6.18 3.92 4.77
C LEU A 11 -7.17 5.06 4.53
N ASN A 12 -8.42 4.76 4.17
CA ASN A 12 -9.45 5.78 3.98
C ASN A 12 -9.86 6.48 5.29
N GLU A 13 -9.81 5.79 6.42
CA GLU A 13 -10.15 6.37 7.72
C GLU A 13 -9.06 7.30 8.27
N GLN A 14 -7.78 7.03 7.95
CA GLN A 14 -6.64 7.76 8.51
C GLN A 14 -6.11 8.88 7.60
N LEU A 15 -6.40 8.82 6.30
CA LEU A 15 -5.87 9.76 5.30
C LEU A 15 -6.98 10.28 4.40
N SER A 16 -6.87 11.54 3.96
CA SER A 16 -7.71 12.08 2.91
C SER A 16 -7.21 11.62 1.54
N ILE A 17 -7.59 10.40 1.16
CA ILE A 17 -7.10 9.78 -0.08
C ILE A 17 -7.88 10.32 -1.28
N PHE A 18 -7.13 10.82 -2.26
CA PHE A 18 -7.67 11.18 -3.56
C PHE A 18 -7.81 9.95 -4.47
N LYS A 19 -6.81 9.07 -4.45
CA LYS A 19 -6.83 7.80 -5.20
C LYS A 19 -6.13 6.71 -4.41
N LEU A 20 -6.82 5.58 -4.25
CA LEU A 20 -6.30 4.38 -3.61
C LEU A 20 -6.33 3.23 -4.62
N LYS A 21 -5.19 2.56 -4.79
CA LYS A 21 -5.10 1.30 -5.52
C LYS A 21 -4.42 0.28 -4.62
N VAL A 22 -5.07 -0.83 -4.36
CA VAL A 22 -4.49 -1.96 -3.62
C VAL A 22 -4.53 -3.16 -4.56
N GLU A 23 -3.42 -3.86 -4.71
CA GLU A 23 -3.27 -5.03 -5.58
C GLU A 23 -2.58 -6.14 -4.78
N ASP A 24 -3.15 -7.34 -4.78
CA ASP A 24 -2.47 -8.52 -4.26
C ASP A 24 -1.54 -9.07 -5.36
N GLU A 25 -0.24 -9.12 -5.07
CA GLU A 25 0.79 -9.67 -5.96
C GLU A 25 1.31 -11.03 -5.46
N SER A 26 0.63 -11.64 -4.49
CA SER A 26 0.99 -12.92 -3.89
C SER A 26 1.01 -14.05 -4.93
N HIS A 27 0.12 -13.97 -5.94
CA HIS A 27 0.05 -14.93 -7.04
C HIS A 27 1.27 -14.93 -7.98
N LYS A 28 2.05 -13.84 -8.05
CA LYS A 28 3.24 -13.78 -8.94
C LYS A 28 4.40 -14.67 -8.49
N HIS A 29 4.31 -15.27 -7.31
CA HIS A 29 5.34 -16.14 -6.73
C HIS A 29 4.90 -17.60 -6.61
N GLN A 30 3.80 -18.02 -7.26
CA GLN A 30 3.45 -19.44 -7.38
C GLN A 30 4.63 -20.20 -8.00
N GLY A 31 5.33 -21.02 -7.21
CA GLY A 31 6.43 -21.89 -7.66
C GLY A 31 7.84 -21.55 -7.14
N HIS A 32 8.02 -20.55 -6.25
CA HIS A 32 9.31 -20.29 -5.60
C HIS A 32 9.33 -20.73 -4.13
N ALA A 33 10.52 -21.06 -3.60
CA ALA A 33 10.74 -21.64 -2.27
C ALA A 33 10.26 -20.78 -1.07
N GLY A 34 9.79 -19.55 -1.30
CA GLY A 34 9.16 -18.67 -0.30
C GLY A 34 7.64 -18.52 -0.44
N TYR A 35 6.99 -19.32 -1.30
CA TYR A 35 5.54 -19.34 -1.46
C TYR A 35 4.90 -19.97 -0.22
N ILE A 36 4.15 -19.16 0.53
CA ILE A 36 3.30 -19.63 1.62
C ILE A 36 1.95 -19.99 1.01
N GLU A 37 1.48 -21.22 1.24
CA GLU A 37 0.16 -21.67 0.81
C GLU A 37 -0.92 -20.84 1.52
N GLY A 38 -1.63 -20.00 0.76
CA GLY A 38 -2.71 -19.15 1.29
C GLY A 38 -2.89 -17.79 0.60
N GLY A 39 -1.88 -17.30 -0.14
CA GLY A 39 -1.93 -15.96 -0.75
C GLY A 39 -1.83 -14.82 0.29
N GLU A 40 -2.11 -13.58 -0.10
CA GLU A 40 -2.12 -12.39 0.79
C GLU A 40 -0.79 -12.10 1.53
N THR A 41 0.34 -12.52 0.97
CA THR A 41 1.67 -12.28 1.54
C THR A 41 2.32 -11.03 0.96
N HIS A 42 2.07 -10.71 -0.31
CA HIS A 42 2.64 -9.58 -1.03
C HIS A 42 1.55 -8.63 -1.53
N PHE A 43 1.55 -7.42 -0.98
CA PHE A 43 0.61 -6.38 -1.41
C PHE A 43 1.35 -5.21 -2.05
N LYS A 44 0.72 -4.62 -3.06
CA LYS A 44 1.12 -3.35 -3.65
C LYS A 44 0.03 -2.33 -3.42
N ILE A 45 0.44 -1.19 -2.86
CA ILE A 45 -0.46 -0.10 -2.51
C ILE A 45 0.04 1.17 -3.20
N GLU A 46 -0.83 1.82 -3.95
CA GLU A 46 -0.64 3.17 -4.47
C GLU A 46 -1.65 4.10 -3.78
N VAL A 47 -1.14 5.06 -3.03
CA VAL A 47 -1.93 6.10 -2.35
C VAL A 47 -1.55 7.45 -2.93
N VAL A 48 -2.56 8.20 -3.36
CA VAL A 48 -2.45 9.58 -3.77
C VAL A 48 -3.17 10.46 -2.76
N THR A 49 -2.44 11.33 -2.08
CA THR A 49 -3.01 12.29 -1.11
C THR A 49 -2.13 13.53 -0.98
N ASP A 50 -2.75 14.68 -0.70
CA ASP A 50 -2.04 15.92 -0.41
C ASP A 50 -1.39 15.93 0.99
N ASP A 51 -1.74 14.97 1.84
CA ASP A 51 -1.12 14.80 3.17
C ASP A 51 0.39 14.47 3.10
N PHE A 52 0.87 14.14 1.89
CA PHE A 52 2.27 13.86 1.59
C PHE A 52 3.06 15.08 1.09
N ILE A 53 2.41 16.23 0.90
CA ILE A 53 3.08 17.49 0.55
C ILE A 53 4.08 17.85 1.65
N GLY A 54 5.30 18.18 1.26
CA GLY A 54 6.39 18.50 2.21
C GLY A 54 6.98 17.32 2.98
N LYS A 55 6.41 16.10 2.87
CA LYS A 55 6.97 14.89 3.49
C LYS A 55 7.95 14.20 2.54
N SER A 56 9.13 13.82 3.03
CA SER A 56 10.08 12.99 2.28
C SER A 56 9.50 11.60 2.00
N LYS A 57 9.97 10.93 0.93
CA LYS A 57 9.55 9.56 0.56
C LYS A 57 9.54 8.58 1.74
N VAL A 58 10.61 8.58 2.54
CA VAL A 58 10.72 7.72 3.74
C VAL A 58 9.62 8.04 4.77
N ALA A 59 9.31 9.31 5.02
CA ALA A 59 8.27 9.71 5.97
C ALA A 59 6.87 9.29 5.49
N ARG A 60 6.61 9.40 4.18
CA ARG A 60 5.37 8.92 3.56
C ARG A 60 5.22 7.41 3.74
N HIS A 61 6.27 6.65 3.42
CA HIS A 61 6.28 5.20 3.61
C HIS A 61 6.08 4.83 5.08
N LYS A 62 6.80 5.46 6.01
CA LYS A 62 6.63 5.25 7.46
C LYS A 62 5.19 5.48 7.91
N THR A 63 4.50 6.47 7.34
CA THR A 63 3.09 6.75 7.66
C THR A 63 2.19 5.57 7.26
N ILE A 64 2.35 5.06 6.03
CA ILE A 64 1.60 3.90 5.55
C ILE A 64 1.92 2.64 6.36
N TYR A 65 3.22 2.36 6.60
CA TYR A 65 3.64 1.25 7.44
C TYR A 65 3.08 1.36 8.86
N LYS A 66 2.98 2.55 9.44
CA LYS A 66 2.38 2.74 10.76
C LYS A 66 0.87 2.43 10.77
N ILE A 67 0.14 2.85 9.74
CA ILE A 67 -1.31 2.59 9.62
C ILE A 67 -1.57 1.09 9.43
N LEU A 68 -0.74 0.42 8.64
CA LEU A 68 -0.90 -0.99 8.27
C LEU A 68 -0.07 -1.94 9.14
N GLY A 69 0.69 -1.44 10.11
CA GLY A 69 1.67 -2.22 10.87
C GLY A 69 1.09 -3.49 11.48
N GLN A 70 -0.12 -3.39 12.03
CA GLN A 70 -0.84 -4.54 12.59
C GLN A 70 -1.13 -5.63 11.55
N GLU A 71 -1.53 -5.29 10.32
CA GLU A 71 -1.78 -6.30 9.29
C GLU A 71 -0.46 -6.88 8.74
N ILE A 72 0.61 -6.08 8.78
CA ILE A 72 1.95 -6.51 8.38
C ILE A 72 2.51 -7.53 9.37
N GLU A 73 2.38 -7.26 10.66
CA GLU A 73 2.79 -8.21 11.70
C GLU A 73 1.92 -9.48 11.70
N ASP A 74 0.64 -9.37 11.34
CA ASP A 74 -0.30 -10.50 11.34
C ASP A 74 -0.07 -11.47 10.16
N ARG A 75 0.13 -10.96 8.94
CA ARG A 75 0.11 -11.83 7.74
C ARG A 75 0.90 -11.36 6.52
N ILE A 76 1.23 -10.07 6.38
CA ILE A 76 1.87 -9.55 5.15
C ILE A 76 3.40 -9.69 5.25
N HIS A 77 3.99 -10.50 4.36
CA HIS A 77 5.42 -10.72 4.30
C HIS A 77 6.18 -9.55 3.63
N ALA A 78 5.61 -8.99 2.56
CA ALA A 78 6.19 -7.83 1.87
C ALA A 78 5.11 -6.85 1.40
N LEU A 79 5.40 -5.57 1.56
CA LEU A 79 4.49 -4.49 1.14
C LEU A 79 5.22 -3.48 0.27
N SER A 80 4.77 -3.33 -0.98
CA SER A 80 5.23 -2.29 -1.90
C SER A 80 4.32 -1.07 -1.80
N VAL A 81 4.86 0.03 -1.25
CA VAL A 81 4.12 1.28 -1.07
C VAL A 81 4.57 2.31 -2.10
N THR A 82 3.61 2.86 -2.84
CA THR A 82 3.76 4.04 -3.70
C THR A 82 2.92 5.17 -3.11
N ALA A 83 3.60 6.17 -2.55
CA ALA A 83 2.95 7.30 -1.88
C ALA A 83 3.23 8.61 -2.63
N LEU A 84 2.21 9.11 -3.33
CA LEU A 84 2.30 10.27 -4.23
C LEU A 84 1.40 11.40 -3.75
N THR A 85 1.78 12.63 -4.06
CA THR A 85 0.89 13.78 -3.99
C THR A 85 -0.02 13.85 -5.23
N LYS A 86 -1.11 14.62 -5.17
CA LYS A 86 -1.97 14.82 -6.35
C LYS A 86 -1.19 15.41 -7.53
N ASP A 87 -0.28 16.33 -7.25
CA ASP A 87 0.59 16.94 -8.26
C ASP A 87 1.48 15.90 -8.95
N GLU A 88 2.20 15.09 -8.15
CA GLU A 88 3.04 14.01 -8.68
C GLU A 88 2.24 12.99 -9.49
N TYR A 89 1.03 12.64 -9.05
CA TYR A 89 0.15 11.74 -9.76
C TYR A 89 -0.31 12.32 -11.10
N ASN A 90 -0.77 13.58 -11.11
CA ASN A 90 -1.21 14.27 -12.31
C ASN A 90 -0.07 14.40 -13.34
N ASN A 91 1.16 14.68 -12.88
CA ASN A 91 2.33 14.76 -13.73
C ASN A 91 2.63 13.39 -14.38
N LYS A 92 2.59 12.31 -13.58
CA LYS A 92 2.80 10.93 -14.07
C LYS A 92 1.77 10.49 -15.11
N THR A 93 0.51 10.93 -15.01
CA THR A 93 -0.55 10.58 -15.97
C THR A 93 -0.54 11.38 -17.27
N LYS A 94 0.23 12.47 -17.35
CA LYS A 94 0.30 13.34 -18.52
C LYS A 94 1.42 12.96 -19.51
N ASN A 95 2.25 11.98 -19.14
CA ASN A 95 3.28 11.37 -19.97
C ASN A 95 2.85 10.00 -20.47
#